data_AF-A0A1H8JKG8-F1
#
_entry.id   AF-A0A1H8JKG8-F1
#
_cell.length_a   1.000
_cell.length_b   1.000
_cell.length_c   1.000
_cell.angle_alpha   90.00
_cell.angle_beta   90.00
_cell.angle_gamma   90.00
#
_symmetry.space_group_name_H-M   'P 1'
#
loop_
_entity.id
_entity.type
_entity.pdbx_description
1 polymer ?
#
loop_
_entity_poly.entity_id
_entity_poly.type
_entity_poly.pdbx_seq_one_letter_code
_entity_poly.pdbx_strand_id
1 'polypeptide(L)' 'MARYKLTPRLTKILKERGIKQIEIANKADIPQPYISRFDGSDKGLYDISNLYSIAKGLNLKIEDLFTIEEIKKKQDGDN' A
#
# COMPACT_ATOMS: atom_id res chain seq x y z
N MET A 1 4.32 18.65 -14.09
CA MET A 1 4.41 17.25 -13.60
C MET A 1 3.27 17.01 -12.64
N ALA A 2 2.47 15.98 -12.89
CA ALA A 2 1.44 15.54 -11.94
C ALA A 2 2.11 15.02 -10.67
N ARG A 3 1.54 15.33 -9.51
CA ARG A 3 1.96 14.76 -8.22
C ARG A 3 0.90 13.76 -7.81
N TYR A 4 1.30 12.57 -7.35
CA TYR A 4 0.34 11.56 -6.89
C TYR A 4 0.36 11.44 -5.38
N LYS A 5 -0.81 11.17 -4.80
CA LYS A 5 -0.99 10.76 -3.42
C LYS A 5 -1.37 9.29 -3.41
N LEU A 6 -0.54 8.48 -2.77
CA LEU A 6 -0.78 7.06 -2.58
C LEU A 6 -1.29 6.83 -1.17
N THR A 7 -2.39 6.07 -1.04
CA THR A 7 -2.95 5.66 0.25
C THR A 7 -2.96 4.13 0.31
N PRO A 8 -2.27 3.48 1.27
CA PRO A 8 -2.23 2.03 1.38
C PRO A 8 -3.65 1.45 1.56
N ARG A 9 -3.90 0.28 0.99
CA ARG A 9 -5.21 -0.41 1.03
C ARG A 9 -5.09 -1.94 1.19
N LEU A 10 -4.02 -2.44 1.81
CA LEU A 10 -3.74 -3.86 1.91
C LEU A 10 -4.83 -4.61 2.68
N THR A 11 -5.31 -4.08 3.81
CA THR A 11 -6.36 -4.71 4.62
C THR A 11 -7.65 -4.89 3.81
N LYS A 12 -7.98 -3.90 2.97
CA LYS A 12 -9.13 -3.99 2.07
C LYS A 12 -8.96 -5.11 1.05
N ILE A 13 -7.78 -5.22 0.43
CA ILE A 13 -7.46 -6.29 -0.54
C ILE A 13 -7.57 -7.67 0.11
N LEU A 14 -7.00 -7.84 1.31
CA LEU A 14 -7.05 -9.11 2.04
C LEU A 14 -8.49 -9.50 2.37
N LYS A 15 -9.30 -8.54 2.85
CA LYS A 15 -10.73 -8.76 3.15
C LYS A 15 -11.54 -9.13 1.91
N GLU A 16 -11.33 -8.43 0.79
CA GLU A 16 -12.00 -8.72 -0.49
C GLU A 16 -11.67 -10.12 -1.03
N ARG A 17 -10.48 -10.64 -0.71
CA ARG A 17 -10.00 -11.95 -1.15
C ARG A 17 -10.19 -13.06 -0.11
N GLY A 18 -10.73 -12.76 1.06
CA GLY A 18 -10.87 -13.72 2.16
C GLY A 18 -9.55 -14.23 2.73
N ILE A 19 -8.46 -13.47 2.59
CA ILE A 19 -7.11 -13.84 3.05
C ILE A 19 -6.87 -13.25 4.44
N LYS A 20 -6.34 -14.05 5.37
CA LYS A 20 -5.93 -13.59 6.70
C LYS A 20 -4.55 -12.92 6.63
N GLN A 21 -4.31 -11.95 7.51
CA GLN A 21 -3.02 -11.24 7.58
C GLN A 21 -1.83 -12.19 7.82
N ILE A 22 -2.00 -13.23 8.63
CA ILE A 22 -0.95 -14.22 8.88
C ILE A 22 -0.57 -15.02 7.63
N GLU A 23 -1.52 -15.26 6.74
CA GLU A 23 -1.26 -16.03 5.51
C GLU A 23 -0.39 -15.22 4.55
N ILE A 24 -0.64 -13.92 4.41
CA ILE A 24 0.21 -13.07 3.59
C ILE A 24 1.56 -12.80 4.25
N ALA A 25 1.60 -12.68 5.58
CA ALA A 25 2.86 -12.55 6.34
C ALA A 25 3.80 -13.73 6.04
N ASN A 26 3.27 -14.96 6.11
CA ASN A 26 4.02 -16.17 5.81
C ASN A 26 4.41 -16.26 4.32
N LYS A 27 3.51 -15.92 3.40
CA LYS A 27 3.79 -15.96 1.94
C LYS A 27 4.84 -14.95 1.51
N ALA A 28 4.85 -13.78 2.13
CA ALA A 28 5.78 -12.69 1.83
C ALA A 28 7.06 -12.75 2.69
N ASP A 29 7.17 -13.74 3.58
CA ASP A 29 8.27 -13.90 4.55
C ASP A 29 8.55 -12.62 5.35
N ILE A 30 7.49 -12.03 5.90
CA ILE A 30 7.56 -10.79 6.68
C ILE A 30 6.82 -10.91 8.00
N PRO A 31 7.23 -10.18 9.05
CA PRO A 31 6.54 -10.21 10.32
C PRO A 31 5.07 -9.77 10.19
N GLN A 32 4.14 -10.53 10.76
CA GLN A 32 2.71 -10.15 10.80
C GLN A 32 2.46 -8.72 11.33
N PRO A 33 3.21 -8.20 12.33
CA PRO A 33 3.06 -6.81 12.75
C PRO A 33 3.29 -5.78 11.63
N TYR A 34 4.15 -6.10 10.65
CA TYR A 34 4.36 -5.25 9.47
C TYR A 34 3.10 -5.20 8.61
N ILE A 35 2.47 -6.35 8.34
CA ILE A 35 1.18 -6.43 7.62
C ILE A 35 0.10 -5.64 8.36
N SER A 36 -0.02 -5.82 9.68
CA SER A 36 -1.05 -5.15 10.49
C SER A 36 -0.89 -3.63 10.50
N ARG A 37 0.34 -3.11 10.36
CA ARG A 37 0.63 -1.67 10.36
C ARG A 37 0.67 -1.08 8.94
N PHE A 38 0.54 -1.90 7.90
CA PHE A 38 0.71 -1.46 6.51
C PHE A 38 -0.22 -0.30 6.12
N ASP A 39 -1.48 -0.35 6.56
CA ASP A 39 -2.49 0.68 6.31
C ASP A 39 -2.50 1.79 7.40
N GLY A 40 -1.59 1.69 8.38
CA GLY A 40 -1.52 2.60 9.52
C GLY A 40 -1.05 4.01 9.15
N SER A 41 -1.24 4.94 10.08
CA SER A 41 -0.92 6.37 9.92
C SER A 41 0.57 6.69 9.89
N ASP A 42 1.45 5.73 10.22
CA ASP A 42 2.90 5.86 10.05
C ASP A 42 3.28 5.72 8.57
N LYS A 43 3.00 6.78 7.80
CA LYS A 43 3.20 6.90 6.34
C LYS A 43 4.68 6.86 5.89
N GLY A 44 5.61 6.43 6.75
CA GLY A 44 7.03 6.79 6.61
C GLY A 44 7.98 5.69 6.14
N LEU A 45 7.71 4.42 6.44
CA LEU A 45 8.73 3.38 6.27
C LEU A 45 8.16 2.13 5.64
N TYR A 46 7.94 2.21 4.33
CA TYR A 46 7.82 1.01 3.52
C TYR A 46 9.22 0.58 3.08
N ASP A 47 9.64 -0.59 3.54
CA ASP A 47 10.80 -1.23 2.93
C ASP A 47 10.42 -1.71 1.52
N ILE A 48 11.27 -1.43 0.53
CA ILE A 48 11.02 -1.76 -0.88
C ILE A 48 10.93 -3.27 -1.06
N SER A 49 11.76 -4.04 -0.37
CA SER A 49 11.77 -5.51 -0.44
C SER A 49 10.46 -6.06 0.10
N ASN A 50 9.98 -5.54 1.24
CA ASN A 50 8.70 -5.94 1.82
C ASN A 50 7.52 -5.58 0.90
N LEU A 51 7.52 -4.40 0.26
CA LEU A 51 6.50 -4.02 -0.73
C LEU A 51 6.46 -5.01 -1.90
N TYR A 52 7.64 -5.34 -2.43
CA TYR A 52 7.75 -6.28 -3.54
C TYR A 52 7.28 -7.69 -3.13
N SER A 53 7.70 -8.18 -1.97
CA SER A 53 7.30 -9.49 -1.45
C SER A 53 5.79 -9.59 -1.22
N ILE A 54 5.15 -8.55 -0.67
CA ILE A 54 3.69 -8.50 -0.50
C ILE A 54 2.98 -8.53 -1.86
N ALA A 55 3.40 -7.67 -2.79
CA ALA A 55 2.82 -7.61 -4.13
C ALA A 55 2.94 -8.96 -4.83
N LYS A 56 4.13 -9.59 -4.77
CA LYS A 56 4.39 -10.89 -5.36
C LYS A 56 3.56 -12.00 -4.70
N GLY A 57 3.46 -12.01 -3.38
CA GLY A 57 2.67 -12.99 -2.62
C GLY A 57 1.16 -12.90 -2.87
N LEU A 58 0.67 -11.74 -3.30
CA LEU A 58 -0.73 -11.51 -3.71
C LEU A 58 -0.95 -11.62 -5.22
N ASN A 59 0.09 -11.88 -6.01
CA ASN A 59 0.05 -11.80 -7.47
C ASN A 59 -0.55 -10.47 -7.97
N LEU A 60 -0.02 -9.37 -7.43
CA LEU A 60 -0.40 -8.00 -7.72
C LEU A 60 0.83 -7.20 -8.14
N LYS A 61 0.60 -6.05 -8.75
CA LYS A 61 1.64 -5.03 -8.88
C LYS A 61 1.74 -4.22 -7.58
N ILE A 62 2.87 -3.55 -7.36
CA ILE A 62 3.05 -2.68 -6.20
C ILE A 62 2.00 -1.57 -6.16
N GLU A 63 1.67 -1.00 -7.32
CA GLU A 63 0.65 0.05 -7.46
C GLU A 63 -0.74 -0.37 -6.96
N ASP A 64 -1.10 -1.65 -7.10
CA ASP A 64 -2.39 -2.17 -6.67
C ASP A 64 -2.54 -2.18 -5.13
N LEU A 65 -1.43 -2.15 -4.39
CA LEU A 65 -1.43 -2.06 -2.93
C LEU A 65 -1.90 -0.69 -2.42
N PHE A 66 -2.06 0.28 -3.31
CA PHE A 66 -2.40 1.67 -3.00
C PHE A 66 -3.64 2.14 -3.76
N THR A 67 -4.37 3.06 -3.14
CA THR A 67 -5.28 3.96 -3.85
C THR A 67 -4.45 5.14 -4.35
N ILE A 68 -4.52 5.43 -5.65
CA ILE A 68 -3.73 6.47 -6.31
C ILE A 68 -4.64 7.66 -6.64
N GLU A 69 -4.31 8.83 -6.12
CA GLU A 69 -5.02 10.08 -6.39
C GLU A 69 -4.08 11.07 -7.08
N GLU A 70 -4.51 11.66 -8.19
CA GLU A 70 -3.75 12.74 -8.84
C GLU A 70 -4.00 14.07 -8.12
N ILE A 71 -2.94 14.66 -7.58
CA ILE A 71 -2.96 16.00 -7.00
C ILE A 71 -2.76 17.00 -8.14
N LYS A 72 -3.84 17.61 -8.58
CA LYS A 72 -3.78 18.82 -9.40
C LYS A 72 -3.26 19.97 -8.53
N LYS A 73 -2.18 20.63 -8.94
CA LYS A 73 -1.79 21.91 -8.32
C LYS A 73 -2.99 22.85 -8.46
N LYS A 74 -3.46 23.46 -7.36
CA LYS A 74 -4.28 24.66 -7.47
C LYS A 74 -3.45 25.68 -8.27
N GLN A 75 -4.00 26.18 -9.37
CA GLN A 75 -3.58 27.47 -9.89
C GLN A 75 -4.06 28.46 -8.83
N ASP A 76 -3.15 28.90 -7.96
CA ASP A 76 -3.38 30.12 -7.20
C ASP A 76 -3.45 31.23 -8.25
N GLY A 77 -4.69 31.66 -8.53
CA GLY A 77 -4.92 32.85 -9.31
C GLY A 77 -4.48 34.04 -8.46
N ASP A 78 -3.54 34.82 -9.02
CA ASP A 78 -3.40 36.24 -8.73
C ASP A 78 -4.80 36.89 -8.69
N ASN A 79 -5.18 37.49 -7.56
CA ASN A 79 -5.35 38.94 -7.44
C ASN A 79 -5.65 39.33 -5.99
#